data_AF-A0A7K3VXE1-F1
#
_entry.id   AF-A0A7K3VXE1-F1
#
_cell.length_a   1.000
_cell.length_b   1.000
_cell.length_c   1.000
_cell.angle_alpha   90.00
_cell.angle_beta   90.00
_cell.angle_gamma   90.00
#
_symmetry.space_group_name_H-M   'P 1'
#
loop_
_entity.id
_entity.type
_entity.pdbx_description
1 polymer ?
#
loop_
_entity_poly.entity_id
_entity_poly.type
_entity_poly.pdbx_seq_one_letter_code
_entity_poly.pdbx_strand_id
1 'polypeptide(L)'
;MSSSEQVRTTARRARSTIAVVLALAVAAVIGLALGYQAVATPVLSAASPGGAPHGDGRAADAPGPGDRARPAPGLPPPPPDGTGWAVTDGVTVDDGVVPDGVTVFDGRFPAVADLDPDLLSAVREAATAAAHDGVEFSVTSGWRSPAYQEHLLREAVAEYGSAEEAARWVATAETSAHVTGDAVDIGPADATAWLSEHGAEYGLCQVYGNEPWHYELRPGAAEDGCPAPYADPTHDPRLQQ
;
A
#
# COMPACT_ATOMS: atom_id res chain seq x y z
N MET A 1 -53.19 32.48 -8.08
CA MET A 1 -51.73 32.26 -8.03
C MET A 1 -51.53 30.86 -7.46
N SER A 2 -51.03 29.93 -8.27
CA SER A 2 -51.17 28.48 -8.06
C SER A 2 -50.00 27.90 -7.23
N SER A 3 -50.26 26.93 -6.34
CA SER A 3 -49.28 26.28 -5.44
C SER A 3 -47.99 25.81 -6.12
N SER A 4 -48.04 25.55 -7.43
CA SER A 4 -46.91 25.11 -8.26
C SER A 4 -45.78 26.16 -8.37
N GLU A 5 -46.10 27.46 -8.32
CA GLU A 5 -45.11 28.55 -8.39
C GLU A 5 -44.41 28.80 -7.04
N GLN A 6 -45.10 28.55 -5.93
CA GLN A 6 -44.53 28.68 -4.58
C GLN A 6 -43.46 27.62 -4.30
N VAL A 7 -43.63 26.40 -4.79
CA VAL A 7 -42.65 25.31 -4.57
C VAL A 7 -41.36 25.53 -5.38
N ARG A 8 -41.45 26.10 -6.58
CA ARG A 8 -40.27 26.38 -7.42
C ARG A 8 -39.45 27.56 -6.90
N THR A 9 -40.08 28.55 -6.28
CA THR A 9 -39.40 29.72 -5.71
C THR A 9 -38.70 29.40 -4.38
N THR A 10 -39.28 28.55 -3.53
CA THR A 10 -38.64 28.09 -2.29
C THR A 10 -37.43 27.19 -2.55
N ALA A 11 -37.51 26.26 -3.50
CA ALA A 11 -36.38 25.40 -3.89
C ALA A 11 -35.20 26.21 -4.46
N ARG A 12 -35.47 27.27 -5.24
CA ARG A 12 -34.42 28.15 -5.78
C ARG A 12 -33.76 29.01 -4.70
N ARG A 13 -34.53 29.44 -3.69
CA ARG A 13 -34.01 30.18 -2.52
C ARG A 13 -33.12 29.30 -1.65
N ALA A 14 -33.52 28.06 -1.38
CA ALA A 14 -32.76 27.10 -0.60
C ALA A 14 -31.42 26.70 -1.27
N ARG A 15 -31.43 26.49 -2.59
CA ARG A 15 -30.20 26.20 -3.37
C ARG A 15 -29.23 27.38 -3.38
N SER A 16 -29.76 28.62 -3.44
CA SER A 16 -28.94 29.83 -3.37
C SER A 16 -28.29 30.02 -1.99
N THR A 17 -29.01 29.75 -0.90
CA THR A 17 -28.46 29.85 0.46
C THR A 17 -27.38 28.80 0.74
N ILE A 18 -27.56 27.56 0.25
CA ILE A 18 -26.55 26.50 0.42
C ILE A 18 -25.25 26.85 -0.31
N ALA A 19 -25.34 27.38 -1.54
CA ALA A 19 -24.17 27.80 -2.31
C ALA A 19 -23.39 28.95 -1.63
N VAL A 20 -24.09 29.92 -1.04
CA VAL A 20 -23.44 31.04 -0.32
C VAL A 20 -22.75 30.56 0.97
N VAL A 21 -23.35 29.65 1.73
CA VAL A 21 -22.74 29.10 2.96
C VAL A 21 -21.50 28.27 2.63
N LEU A 22 -21.53 27.44 1.58
CA LEU A 22 -20.37 26.67 1.12
C LEU A 22 -19.22 27.58 0.67
N ALA A 23 -19.51 28.65 -0.08
CA ALA A 23 -18.48 29.60 -0.53
C ALA A 23 -17.80 30.33 0.64
N LEU A 24 -18.56 30.70 1.68
CA LEU A 24 -18.01 31.35 2.87
C LEU A 24 -17.16 30.38 3.72
N ALA A 25 -17.55 29.10 3.82
CA ALA A 25 -16.77 28.08 4.52
C ALA A 25 -15.42 27.82 3.84
N VAL A 26 -15.40 27.71 2.50
CA VAL A 26 -14.16 27.53 1.72
C VAL A 26 -13.23 28.73 1.87
N ALA A 27 -13.75 29.96 1.83
CA ALA A 27 -12.94 31.16 2.03
C ALA A 27 -12.31 31.24 3.44
N ALA A 28 -13.02 30.78 4.48
CA ALA A 28 -12.50 30.73 5.85
C ALA A 28 -11.36 29.70 6.01
N VAL A 29 -11.49 28.52 5.38
CA VAL A 29 -10.44 27.48 5.41
C VAL A 29 -9.17 27.94 4.68
N ILE A 30 -9.32 28.58 3.51
CA ILE A 30 -8.18 29.14 2.75
C ILE A 30 -7.49 30.28 3.53
N GLY A 31 -8.27 31.15 4.18
CA GLY A 31 -7.72 32.21 5.03
C GLY A 31 -6.93 31.69 6.23
N LEU A 32 -7.36 30.58 6.83
CA LEU A 32 -6.66 29.94 7.95
C LEU A 32 -5.36 29.24 7.51
N ALA A 33 -5.37 28.58 6.34
CA ALA A 33 -4.19 27.90 5.80
C ALA A 33 -3.10 28.89 5.34
N LEU A 34 -3.48 30.04 4.76
CA LEU A 34 -2.53 31.07 4.34
C LEU A 34 -1.97 31.89 5.52
N GLY A 35 -2.74 32.06 6.60
CA GLY A 35 -2.27 32.76 7.80
C GLY A 35 -1.23 31.96 8.61
N TYR A 36 -1.27 30.62 8.53
CA TYR A 36 -0.36 29.75 9.27
C TYR A 36 1.08 29.74 8.73
N GLN A 37 1.27 30.07 7.45
CA GLN A 37 2.58 30.05 6.79
C GLN A 37 3.42 31.31 7.03
N ALA A 38 2.89 32.32 7.73
CA ALA A 38 3.53 33.63 7.90
C ALA A 38 4.22 33.86 9.27
N VAL A 39 4.28 32.86 10.14
CA VAL A 39 4.91 32.98 11.47
C VAL A 39 5.84 31.80 11.78
N ALA A 40 6.97 31.73 11.07
CA ALA A 40 8.19 31.14 11.62
C ALA A 40 9.41 31.52 10.78
N THR A 41 10.19 32.50 11.26
CA THR A 41 11.68 32.56 11.30
C THR A 41 12.13 34.03 11.39
N PRO A 42 13.37 34.34 11.82
CA PRO A 42 14.25 33.68 12.79
C PRO A 42 14.68 34.67 13.91
N VAL A 43 15.38 34.20 14.96
CA VAL A 43 16.14 35.12 15.84
C VAL A 43 17.55 34.59 16.06
N LEU A 44 18.52 35.42 15.70
CA LEU A 44 19.95 35.25 15.94
C LEU A 44 20.38 36.11 17.13
N SER A 45 21.33 35.57 17.91
CA SER A 45 22.35 36.23 18.75
C SER A 45 21.98 36.88 20.09
N ALA A 46 22.63 36.40 21.16
CA ALA A 46 23.60 37.18 21.96
C ALA A 46 24.40 36.29 22.94
N ALA A 47 25.72 36.54 23.03
CA ALA A 47 26.75 35.90 23.86
C ALA A 47 26.71 36.38 25.35
N SER A 48 27.23 35.65 26.36
CA SER A 48 28.64 35.53 26.83
C SER A 48 28.62 35.09 28.33
N PRO A 49 29.74 34.87 29.06
CA PRO A 49 31.04 34.27 28.74
C PRO A 49 31.53 33.23 29.80
N GLY A 50 32.63 32.51 29.50
CA GLY A 50 33.62 32.15 30.53
C GLY A 50 34.05 30.68 30.64
N GLY A 51 35.32 30.41 30.34
CA GLY A 51 36.06 29.27 30.92
C GLY A 51 36.64 28.27 29.92
N ALA A 52 37.89 28.51 29.49
CA ALA A 52 38.85 27.45 29.10
C ALA A 52 39.88 27.32 30.25
N PRO A 53 40.80 26.31 30.33
CA PRO A 53 41.27 25.41 29.25
C PRO A 53 41.59 23.95 29.69
N HIS A 54 42.27 23.21 28.79
CA HIS A 54 42.83 21.82 28.86
C HIS A 54 41.88 20.76 28.31
N GLY A 55 42.24 19.84 27.42
CA GLY A 55 43.51 19.42 26.84
C GLY A 55 43.27 18.03 26.23
N ASP A 56 44.07 17.68 25.22
CA ASP A 56 44.24 16.37 24.59
C ASP A 56 43.20 15.90 23.54
N GLY A 57 43.71 15.83 22.31
CA GLY A 57 43.03 15.24 21.17
C GLY A 57 42.96 13.73 21.27
N ARG A 58 41.86 13.19 20.74
CA ARG A 58 41.81 11.82 20.24
C ARG A 58 40.88 11.77 19.04
N ALA A 59 41.36 11.04 18.04
CA ALA A 59 40.78 10.87 16.73
C ALA A 59 39.33 10.38 16.75
N ALA A 60 38.61 10.78 15.70
CA ALA A 60 37.26 10.36 15.37
C ALA A 60 37.14 8.82 15.32
N ASP A 61 36.20 8.28 16.10
CA ASP A 61 35.56 6.99 15.81
C ASP A 61 34.42 7.27 14.82
N ALA A 62 34.52 6.67 13.64
CA ALA A 62 33.41 6.58 12.70
C ALA A 62 32.38 5.56 13.22
N PRO A 63 31.07 5.81 13.14
CA PRO A 63 30.09 4.77 13.44
C PRO A 63 30.13 3.71 12.33
N GLY A 64 30.30 2.44 12.74
CA GLY A 64 30.27 1.29 11.85
C GLY A 64 28.88 1.04 11.24
N PRO A 65 28.78 0.17 10.21
CA PRO A 65 27.52 -0.16 9.56
C PRO A 65 26.77 -1.14 10.47
N GLY A 66 26.00 -0.62 11.40
CA GLY A 66 25.34 -1.44 12.39
C GLY A 66 24.32 -0.63 13.14
N ASP A 67 23.26 -0.23 12.43
CA ASP A 67 21.93 0.00 12.98
C ASP A 67 20.97 0.16 11.80
N ARG A 68 20.76 -0.94 11.06
CA ARG A 68 19.51 -1.10 10.33
C ARG A 68 18.44 -1.20 11.40
N ALA A 69 17.53 -0.23 11.44
CA ALA A 69 16.37 -0.27 12.32
C ALA A 69 15.71 -1.64 12.18
N ARG A 70 15.56 -2.36 13.29
CA ARG A 70 14.73 -3.57 13.34
C ARG A 70 13.37 -3.22 12.72
N PRO A 71 12.87 -3.97 11.72
CA PRO A 71 11.52 -3.78 11.24
C PRO A 71 10.55 -3.97 12.40
N ALA A 72 9.43 -3.25 12.36
CA ALA A 72 8.35 -3.40 13.32
C ALA A 72 7.90 -4.88 13.33
N PRO A 73 7.62 -5.49 14.49
CA PRO A 73 7.13 -6.86 14.55
C PRO A 73 5.79 -6.96 13.80
N GLY A 74 5.70 -7.88 12.84
CA GLY A 74 4.46 -8.18 12.11
C GLY A 74 4.40 -7.73 10.63
N LEU A 75 5.52 -7.42 9.99
CA LEU A 75 5.60 -7.34 8.53
C LEU A 75 6.44 -8.52 8.01
N PRO A 76 6.04 -9.19 6.91
CA PRO A 76 6.98 -10.04 6.19
C PRO A 76 8.24 -9.23 5.85
N PRO A 77 9.43 -9.85 5.83
CA PRO A 77 10.63 -9.14 5.43
C PRO A 77 10.39 -8.49 4.06
N PRO A 78 10.76 -7.21 3.86
CA PRO A 78 10.71 -6.65 2.52
C PRO A 78 11.54 -7.56 1.60
N PRO A 79 11.11 -7.76 0.34
CA PRO A 79 11.95 -8.46 -0.63
C PRO A 79 13.34 -7.81 -0.62
N PRO A 80 14.42 -8.59 -0.70
CA PRO A 80 15.77 -8.09 -0.48
C PRO A 80 16.08 -6.93 -1.43
N ASP A 81 16.56 -5.81 -0.88
CA ASP A 81 17.06 -4.65 -1.62
C ASP A 81 17.92 -5.15 -2.79
N GLY A 82 17.55 -4.78 -4.04
CA GLY A 82 18.03 -5.34 -5.31
C GLY A 82 19.55 -5.25 -5.61
N THR A 83 20.40 -5.09 -4.61
CA THR A 83 21.86 -5.21 -4.72
C THR A 83 22.31 -6.67 -4.58
N GLY A 84 22.24 -7.41 -5.68
CA GLY A 84 23.01 -8.63 -5.87
C GLY A 84 22.17 -9.86 -6.17
N TRP A 85 22.15 -10.22 -7.46
CA TRP A 85 21.58 -11.44 -8.02
C TRP A 85 22.16 -12.69 -7.35
N ALA A 86 21.49 -13.15 -6.28
CA ALA A 86 21.44 -14.52 -5.81
C ALA A 86 20.36 -14.60 -4.71
N VAL A 87 19.11 -14.81 -5.12
CA VAL A 87 18.07 -15.26 -4.19
C VAL A 87 18.50 -16.65 -3.72
N THR A 88 18.68 -16.79 -2.41
CA THR A 88 19.07 -18.04 -1.75
C THR A 88 18.08 -19.15 -2.16
N ASP A 89 18.59 -20.33 -2.51
CA ASP A 89 17.87 -21.49 -3.06
C ASP A 89 17.50 -21.50 -4.56
N GLY A 90 17.94 -20.53 -5.36
CA GLY A 90 17.87 -20.63 -6.83
C GLY A 90 16.53 -20.27 -7.47
N VAL A 91 15.64 -19.63 -6.72
CA VAL A 91 14.45 -18.95 -7.26
C VAL A 91 14.89 -17.74 -8.09
N THR A 92 14.23 -17.49 -9.22
CA THR A 92 14.58 -16.43 -10.16
C THR A 92 13.38 -15.56 -10.56
N VAL A 93 13.61 -14.57 -11.43
CA VAL A 93 12.54 -13.79 -12.07
C VAL A 93 11.57 -14.70 -12.85
N ASP A 94 12.07 -15.80 -13.42
CA ASP A 94 11.24 -16.78 -14.13
C ASP A 94 10.25 -17.51 -13.19
N ASP A 95 10.54 -17.52 -11.89
CA ASP A 95 9.69 -18.07 -10.84
C ASP A 95 8.71 -17.05 -10.24
N GLY A 96 8.70 -15.81 -10.72
CA GLY A 96 7.83 -14.74 -10.22
C GLY A 96 8.48 -13.81 -9.19
N VAL A 97 9.81 -13.83 -9.03
CA VAL A 97 10.52 -12.80 -8.26
C VAL A 97 10.37 -11.46 -8.97
N VAL A 98 9.98 -10.42 -8.22
CA VAL A 98 9.70 -9.09 -8.75
C VAL A 98 10.87 -8.14 -8.50
N PRO A 99 11.56 -7.63 -9.54
CA PRO A 99 12.53 -6.57 -9.40
C PRO A 99 11.92 -5.24 -8.92
N ASP A 100 12.75 -4.37 -8.35
CA ASP A 100 12.33 -3.03 -7.95
C ASP A 100 11.75 -2.23 -9.13
N GLY A 101 10.63 -1.55 -8.88
CA GLY A 101 10.00 -0.65 -9.84
C GLY A 101 9.14 -1.32 -10.92
N VAL A 102 8.88 -2.63 -10.80
CA VAL A 102 7.91 -3.31 -11.67
C VAL A 102 6.50 -2.78 -11.41
N THR A 103 5.82 -2.39 -12.48
CA THR A 103 4.44 -1.93 -12.47
C THR A 103 3.51 -3.00 -13.04
N VAL A 104 2.20 -2.76 -12.90
CA VAL A 104 1.14 -3.63 -13.44
C VAL A 104 1.13 -3.65 -14.99
N PHE A 105 1.88 -2.77 -15.64
CA PHE A 105 2.01 -2.68 -17.09
C PHE A 105 3.23 -3.44 -17.64
N ASP A 106 4.13 -3.92 -16.78
CA ASP A 106 5.37 -4.59 -17.17
C ASP A 106 5.18 -6.07 -17.47
N GLY A 107 4.43 -6.39 -18.53
CA GLY A 107 4.13 -7.76 -18.98
C GLY A 107 5.32 -8.58 -19.50
N ARG A 108 6.56 -8.14 -19.23
CA ARG A 108 7.79 -8.90 -19.50
C ARG A 108 8.21 -9.77 -18.31
N PHE A 109 7.64 -9.53 -17.13
CA PHE A 109 7.92 -10.29 -15.91
C PHE A 109 6.81 -11.31 -15.68
N PRO A 110 7.11 -12.59 -15.43
CA PRO A 110 6.10 -13.62 -15.16
C PRO A 110 5.14 -13.25 -14.04
N ALA A 111 5.64 -12.59 -12.98
CA ALA A 111 4.82 -12.08 -11.89
C ALA A 111 3.64 -11.19 -12.34
N VAL A 112 3.74 -10.53 -13.49
CA VAL A 112 2.66 -9.72 -14.08
C VAL A 112 1.99 -10.44 -15.25
N ALA A 113 2.78 -11.12 -16.08
CA ALA A 113 2.31 -11.74 -17.32
C ALA A 113 1.43 -12.97 -17.08
N ASP A 114 1.65 -13.68 -15.98
CA ASP A 114 0.97 -14.95 -15.64
C ASP A 114 -0.15 -14.76 -14.59
N LEU A 115 -0.50 -13.50 -14.28
CA LEU A 115 -1.74 -13.21 -13.55
C LEU A 115 -2.96 -13.62 -14.37
N ASP A 116 -4.05 -13.95 -13.67
CA ASP A 116 -5.34 -14.15 -14.32
C ASP A 116 -5.68 -12.91 -15.19
N PRO A 117 -6.07 -13.09 -16.46
CA PRO A 117 -6.28 -11.97 -17.38
C PRO A 117 -7.34 -10.97 -16.92
N ASP A 118 -8.39 -11.42 -16.23
CA ASP A 118 -9.46 -10.55 -15.74
C ASP A 118 -8.96 -9.74 -14.54
N LEU A 119 -8.20 -10.37 -13.63
CA LEU A 119 -7.51 -9.67 -12.54
C LEU A 119 -6.54 -8.62 -13.09
N LEU A 120 -5.70 -8.98 -14.05
CA LEU A 120 -4.72 -8.08 -14.64
C LEU A 120 -5.39 -6.88 -15.34
N SER A 121 -6.54 -7.10 -16.01
CA SER A 121 -7.34 -6.02 -16.60
C SER A 121 -7.84 -5.06 -15.53
N ALA A 122 -8.48 -5.59 -14.48
CA ALA A 122 -9.01 -4.79 -13.37
C ALA A 122 -7.93 -3.96 -12.67
N VAL A 123 -6.77 -4.56 -12.38
CA VAL A 123 -5.63 -3.88 -11.75
C VAL A 123 -5.07 -2.76 -12.63
N ARG A 124 -5.01 -2.95 -13.94
CA ARG A 124 -4.56 -1.92 -14.89
C ARG A 124 -5.55 -0.76 -15.03
N GLU A 125 -6.84 -1.06 -15.00
CA GLU A 125 -7.89 -0.04 -14.98
C GLU A 125 -7.80 0.80 -13.70
N ALA A 126 -7.69 0.15 -12.54
CA ALA A 126 -7.49 0.81 -11.25
C ALA A 126 -6.21 1.66 -11.22
N ALA A 127 -5.08 1.12 -11.69
CA ALA A 127 -3.81 1.85 -11.75
C ALA A 127 -3.88 3.09 -12.66
N THR A 128 -4.62 3.01 -13.77
CA THR A 128 -4.82 4.15 -14.67
C THR A 128 -5.64 5.25 -13.99
N ALA A 129 -6.68 4.88 -13.25
CA ALA A 129 -7.49 5.81 -12.49
C ALA A 129 -6.70 6.45 -11.33
N ALA A 130 -5.99 5.64 -10.56
CA ALA A 130 -5.14 6.10 -9.44
C ALA A 130 -4.08 7.11 -9.90
N ALA A 131 -3.52 6.94 -11.11
CA ALA A 131 -2.57 7.87 -11.67
C ALA A 131 -3.15 9.29 -11.90
N HIS A 132 -4.47 9.42 -12.11
CA HIS A 132 -5.12 10.74 -12.17
C HIS A 132 -5.17 11.45 -10.82
N ASP A 133 -5.08 10.69 -9.73
CA ASP A 133 -4.98 11.20 -8.36
C ASP A 133 -3.53 11.34 -7.88
N GLY A 134 -2.56 11.03 -8.77
CA GLY A 134 -1.13 11.09 -8.46
C GLY A 134 -0.60 9.89 -7.66
N VAL A 135 -1.32 8.77 -7.66
CA VAL A 135 -0.93 7.52 -7.00
C VAL A 135 -0.42 6.53 -8.05
N GLU A 136 0.78 5.98 -7.84
CA GLU A 136 1.40 4.99 -8.73
C GLU A 136 1.36 3.59 -8.13
N PHE A 137 1.05 2.58 -8.95
CA PHE A 137 1.04 1.19 -8.52
C PHE A 137 2.34 0.48 -8.92
N SER A 138 2.99 -0.11 -7.93
CA SER A 138 4.05 -1.10 -8.09
C SER A 138 3.54 -2.48 -7.68
N VAL A 139 3.97 -3.50 -8.41
CA VAL A 139 3.75 -4.89 -8.03
C VAL A 139 4.88 -5.27 -7.07
N THR A 140 4.53 -5.71 -5.88
CA THR A 140 5.51 -6.23 -4.90
C THR A 140 5.58 -7.76 -4.96
N SER A 141 4.49 -8.39 -5.35
CA SER A 141 4.40 -9.82 -5.69
C SER A 141 3.15 -10.05 -6.55
N GLY A 142 3.22 -10.97 -7.50
CA GLY A 142 2.11 -11.27 -8.41
C GLY A 142 2.03 -12.78 -8.61
N TRP A 143 2.02 -13.27 -9.84
CA TRP A 143 2.15 -14.71 -10.06
C TRP A 143 3.47 -15.25 -9.48
N ARG A 144 3.42 -16.44 -8.88
CA ARG A 144 4.59 -17.15 -8.33
C ARG A 144 4.57 -18.61 -8.75
N SER A 145 5.75 -19.19 -9.01
CA SER A 145 5.86 -20.62 -9.19
C SER A 145 5.59 -21.38 -7.88
N PRO A 146 5.11 -22.64 -7.92
CA PRO A 146 4.96 -23.47 -6.72
C PRO A 146 6.25 -23.59 -5.91
N ALA A 147 7.40 -23.72 -6.58
CA ALA A 147 8.71 -23.81 -5.93
C ALA A 147 9.09 -22.52 -5.20
N TYR A 148 8.75 -21.35 -5.78
CA TYR A 148 8.94 -20.08 -5.09
C TYR A 148 8.03 -19.98 -3.85
N GLN A 149 6.76 -20.38 -3.99
CA GLN A 149 5.82 -20.39 -2.87
C GLN A 149 6.30 -21.29 -1.72
N GLU A 150 6.83 -22.48 -2.01
CA GLU A 150 7.42 -23.39 -1.01
C GLU A 150 8.66 -22.77 -0.34
N HIS A 151 9.49 -22.06 -1.11
CA HIS A 151 10.62 -21.32 -0.55
C HIS A 151 10.16 -20.25 0.44
N LEU A 152 9.17 -19.42 0.07
CA LEU A 152 8.60 -18.40 0.95
C LEU A 152 7.99 -19.00 2.22
N LEU A 153 7.31 -20.14 2.12
CA LEU A 153 6.76 -20.82 3.28
C LEU A 153 7.87 -21.31 4.23
N ARG A 154 8.96 -21.87 3.71
CA ARG A 154 10.11 -22.28 4.54
C ARG A 154 10.75 -21.09 5.26
N GLU A 155 10.94 -19.97 4.56
CA GLU A 155 11.46 -18.73 5.16
C GLU A 155 10.52 -18.21 6.25
N ALA A 156 9.21 -18.20 6.01
CA ALA A 156 8.22 -17.81 7.01
C ALA A 156 8.24 -18.72 8.24
N VAL A 157 8.38 -20.04 8.07
CA VAL A 157 8.52 -20.97 9.20
C VAL A 157 9.80 -20.71 9.99
N ALA A 158 10.90 -20.40 9.32
CA ALA A 158 12.16 -20.07 9.97
C ALA A 158 12.05 -18.77 10.79
N GLU A 159 11.35 -17.76 10.26
CA GLU A 159 11.14 -16.46 10.91
C GLU A 159 10.15 -16.54 12.08
N TYR A 160 8.99 -17.16 11.86
CA TYR A 160 7.89 -17.20 12.85
C TYR A 160 7.97 -18.40 13.82
N GLY A 161 8.89 -19.33 13.56
CA GLY A 161 9.22 -20.43 14.47
C GLY A 161 8.33 -21.67 14.35
N SER A 162 7.19 -21.59 13.66
CA SER A 162 6.35 -22.77 13.38
C SER A 162 5.52 -22.59 12.10
N ALA A 163 5.03 -23.72 11.56
CA ALA A 163 4.11 -23.72 10.42
C ALA A 163 2.79 -23.02 10.75
N GLU A 164 2.30 -23.18 11.98
CA GLU A 164 1.06 -22.59 12.45
C GLU A 164 1.13 -21.06 12.49
N GLU A 165 2.23 -20.47 12.99
CA GLU A 165 2.39 -19.02 12.98
C GLU A 165 2.69 -18.48 11.57
N ALA A 166 3.45 -19.23 10.76
CA ALA A 166 3.73 -18.85 9.37
C ALA A 166 2.47 -18.85 8.48
N ALA A 167 1.52 -19.76 8.75
CA ALA A 167 0.27 -19.87 8.00
C ALA A 167 -0.62 -18.61 8.10
N ARG A 168 -0.33 -17.70 9.04
CA ARG A 168 -1.00 -16.39 9.16
C ARG A 168 -0.50 -15.35 8.14
N TRP A 169 0.48 -15.71 7.31
CA TRP A 169 1.12 -14.82 6.35
C TRP A 169 1.43 -15.48 5.01
N VAL A 170 1.71 -16.78 5.01
CA VAL A 170 2.14 -17.50 3.80
C VAL A 170 1.37 -18.80 3.65
N ALA A 171 0.56 -18.89 2.59
CA ALA A 171 -0.16 -20.10 2.21
C ALA A 171 0.79 -21.17 1.62
N THR A 172 0.30 -22.41 1.55
CA THR A 172 1.02 -23.49 0.86
C THR A 172 1.00 -23.30 -0.66
N ALA A 173 1.83 -24.04 -1.38
CA ALA A 173 1.86 -23.98 -2.84
C ALA A 173 0.55 -24.46 -3.49
N GLU A 174 -0.17 -25.37 -2.84
CA GLU A 174 -1.43 -25.93 -3.33
C GLU A 174 -2.62 -24.95 -3.19
N THR A 175 -2.54 -24.02 -2.24
CA THR A 175 -3.67 -23.16 -1.85
C THR A 175 -3.44 -21.67 -2.10
N SER A 176 -2.20 -21.27 -2.42
CA SER A 176 -1.86 -19.87 -2.69
C SER A 176 -2.51 -19.36 -3.98
N ALA A 177 -3.28 -18.29 -3.86
CA ALA A 177 -3.85 -17.58 -5.02
C ALA A 177 -2.79 -16.94 -5.92
N HIS A 178 -1.58 -16.67 -5.41
CA HIS A 178 -0.46 -16.23 -6.26
C HIS A 178 0.04 -17.33 -7.19
N VAL A 179 -0.09 -18.60 -6.81
CA VAL A 179 0.33 -19.72 -7.67
C VAL A 179 -0.64 -19.91 -8.83
N THR A 180 -1.93 -19.66 -8.62
CA THR A 180 -2.95 -19.70 -9.67
C THR A 180 -3.04 -18.42 -10.49
N GLY A 181 -2.37 -17.34 -10.04
CA GLY A 181 -2.43 -16.02 -10.69
C GLY A 181 -3.65 -15.18 -10.28
N ASP A 182 -4.43 -15.64 -9.29
CA ASP A 182 -5.67 -15.01 -8.83
C ASP A 182 -5.47 -13.91 -7.77
N ALA A 183 -4.22 -13.64 -7.37
CA ALA A 183 -3.86 -12.60 -6.40
C ALA A 183 -2.68 -11.75 -6.85
N VAL A 184 -2.67 -10.50 -6.39
CA VAL A 184 -1.58 -9.55 -6.58
C VAL A 184 -1.34 -8.73 -5.32
N ASP A 185 -0.06 -8.49 -5.01
CA ASP A 185 0.39 -7.65 -3.91
C ASP A 185 0.82 -6.29 -4.47
N ILE A 186 0.07 -5.23 -4.11
CA ILE A 186 0.30 -3.88 -4.61
C ILE A 186 0.98 -3.02 -3.55
N GLY A 187 1.95 -2.23 -3.98
CA GLY A 187 2.53 -1.13 -3.22
C GLY A 187 2.63 0.14 -4.06
N PRO A 188 3.07 1.28 -3.51
CA PRO A 188 3.41 1.51 -2.11
C PRO A 188 2.17 1.63 -1.21
N ALA A 189 2.36 2.02 0.05
CA ALA A 189 1.26 2.13 1.01
C ALA A 189 0.15 3.12 0.57
N ASP A 190 0.50 4.17 -0.16
CA ASP A 190 -0.45 5.10 -0.78
C ASP A 190 -1.32 4.41 -1.85
N ALA A 191 -0.76 3.50 -2.66
CA ALA A 191 -1.52 2.66 -3.58
C ALA A 191 -2.51 1.75 -2.84
N THR A 192 -2.09 1.11 -1.75
CA THR A 192 -3.00 0.28 -0.94
C THR A 192 -4.08 1.11 -0.24
N ALA A 193 -3.75 2.34 0.19
CA ALA A 193 -4.74 3.25 0.76
C ALA A 193 -5.78 3.64 -0.30
N TRP A 194 -5.34 4.00 -1.51
CA TRP A 194 -6.23 4.31 -2.62
C TRP A 194 -7.13 3.11 -2.98
N LEU A 195 -6.55 1.90 -3.07
CA LEU A 195 -7.33 0.69 -3.34
C LEU A 195 -8.30 0.34 -2.21
N SER A 196 -8.00 0.68 -0.96
CA SER A 196 -8.96 0.47 0.14
C SER A 196 -10.22 1.33 -0.01
N GLU A 197 -10.12 2.50 -0.66
CA GLU A 197 -11.23 3.42 -0.87
C GLU A 197 -11.95 3.18 -2.21
N HIS A 198 -11.20 2.82 -3.25
CA HIS A 198 -11.69 2.77 -4.64
C HIS A 198 -11.69 1.37 -5.26
N GLY A 199 -11.02 0.39 -4.66
CA GLY A 199 -10.77 -0.91 -5.29
C GLY A 199 -12.03 -1.68 -5.67
N ALA A 200 -13.09 -1.56 -4.85
CA ALA A 200 -14.38 -2.21 -5.10
C ALA A 200 -14.98 -1.82 -6.47
N GLU A 201 -14.80 -0.58 -6.94
CA GLU A 201 -15.28 -0.10 -8.24
C GLU A 201 -14.68 -0.89 -9.41
N TYR A 202 -13.52 -1.50 -9.21
CA TYR A 202 -12.79 -2.31 -10.19
C TYR A 202 -12.90 -3.82 -9.90
N GLY A 203 -13.69 -4.23 -8.92
CA GLY A 203 -13.73 -5.61 -8.48
C GLY A 203 -12.52 -6.03 -7.63
N LEU A 204 -11.66 -5.11 -7.20
CA LEU A 204 -10.45 -5.43 -6.45
C LEU A 204 -10.70 -5.34 -4.96
N CYS A 205 -10.56 -6.46 -4.25
CA CYS A 205 -10.83 -6.52 -2.83
C CYS A 205 -9.62 -6.99 -2.03
N GLN A 206 -9.34 -6.26 -0.95
CA GLN A 206 -8.44 -6.74 0.10
C GLN A 206 -9.06 -7.99 0.74
N VAL A 207 -8.36 -9.11 0.70
CA VAL A 207 -8.89 -10.40 1.20
C VAL A 207 -8.54 -10.64 2.66
N TYR A 208 -7.35 -10.19 3.10
CA TYR A 208 -6.83 -10.41 4.44
C TYR A 208 -6.57 -9.09 5.17
N GLY A 209 -7.14 -8.93 6.36
CA GLY A 209 -7.08 -7.70 7.14
C GLY A 209 -5.68 -7.35 7.65
N ASN A 210 -4.81 -8.35 7.82
CA ASN A 210 -3.40 -8.19 8.15
C ASN A 210 -2.49 -7.91 6.93
N GLU A 211 -3.05 -7.96 5.71
CA GLU A 211 -2.29 -7.80 4.46
C GLU A 211 -2.96 -6.72 3.58
N PRO A 212 -2.79 -5.43 3.90
CA PRO A 212 -3.36 -4.33 3.12
C PRO A 212 -2.86 -4.27 1.67
N TRP A 213 -1.79 -4.99 1.34
CA TRP A 213 -1.24 -5.11 -0.01
C TRP A 213 -1.90 -6.21 -0.85
N HIS A 214 -2.55 -7.22 -0.26
CA HIS A 214 -3.04 -8.41 -0.97
C HIS A 214 -4.45 -8.20 -1.54
N TYR A 215 -4.56 -8.16 -2.87
CA TYR A 215 -5.83 -7.99 -3.58
C TYR A 215 -6.15 -9.17 -4.49
N GLU A 216 -7.42 -9.53 -4.53
CA GLU A 216 -7.98 -10.51 -5.47
C GLU A 216 -9.19 -9.93 -6.19
N LEU A 217 -9.52 -10.49 -7.36
CA LEU A 217 -10.70 -10.12 -8.11
C LEU A 217 -11.97 -10.70 -7.45
N ARG A 218 -12.99 -9.85 -7.31
CA ARG A 218 -14.35 -10.14 -6.86
C ARG A 218 -15.30 -9.44 -7.84
N PRO A 219 -15.73 -10.11 -8.93
CA PRO A 219 -16.43 -9.46 -10.04
C PRO A 219 -17.71 -8.69 -9.66
N GLY A 220 -18.38 -9.06 -8.57
CA GLY A 220 -19.58 -8.35 -8.07
C GLY A 220 -19.28 -7.21 -7.09
N ALA A 221 -18.02 -6.88 -6.80
CA ALA A 221 -17.71 -5.89 -5.77
C ALA A 221 -18.07 -4.46 -6.19
N ALA A 222 -18.18 -4.17 -7.49
CA ALA A 222 -18.61 -2.86 -7.96
C ALA A 222 -20.08 -2.58 -7.59
N GLU A 223 -20.92 -3.63 -7.55
CA GLU A 223 -22.32 -3.54 -7.19
C GLU A 223 -22.57 -3.81 -5.70
N ASP A 224 -21.95 -4.87 -5.16
CA ASP A 224 -22.24 -5.40 -3.82
C ASP A 224 -21.26 -4.88 -2.76
N GLY A 225 -20.17 -4.24 -3.17
CA GLY A 225 -19.03 -3.92 -2.32
C GLY A 225 -18.14 -5.15 -2.06
N CYS A 226 -16.95 -4.90 -1.52
CA CYS A 226 -16.07 -5.98 -1.10
C CYS A 226 -16.65 -6.74 0.11
N PRO A 227 -16.55 -8.09 0.13
CA PRO A 227 -16.79 -8.85 1.35
C PRO A 227 -15.90 -8.34 2.49
N ALA A 228 -16.34 -8.56 3.73
CA ALA A 228 -15.48 -8.31 4.88
C ALA A 228 -14.20 -9.16 4.77
N PRO A 229 -13.00 -8.58 4.94
CA PRO A 229 -11.77 -9.33 4.85
C PRO A 229 -11.70 -10.36 5.99
N TYR A 230 -11.06 -11.49 5.72
CA TYR A 230 -10.66 -12.42 6.77
C TYR A 230 -9.63 -11.76 7.69
N ALA A 231 -9.52 -12.22 8.94
CA ALA A 231 -8.54 -11.63 9.87
C ALA A 231 -7.09 -11.87 9.40
N ASP A 232 -6.83 -13.07 8.91
CA ASP A 232 -5.60 -13.51 8.25
C ASP A 232 -5.89 -14.76 7.38
N PRO A 233 -4.95 -15.26 6.56
CA PRO A 233 -5.14 -16.44 5.71
C PRO A 233 -5.63 -17.69 6.43
N THR A 234 -5.35 -17.86 7.74
CA THR A 234 -5.83 -19.02 8.50
C THR A 234 -7.35 -19.01 8.72
N HIS A 235 -8.03 -17.91 8.43
CA HIS A 235 -9.49 -17.80 8.51
C HIS A 235 -10.19 -18.02 7.16
N ASP A 236 -9.43 -18.22 6.07
CA ASP A 236 -9.96 -18.46 4.73
C ASP A 236 -10.24 -19.94 4.51
N PRO A 237 -11.50 -20.36 4.30
CA PRO A 237 -11.83 -21.76 4.11
C PRO A 237 -11.21 -22.37 2.84
N ARG A 238 -10.77 -21.56 1.86
CA ARG A 238 -10.09 -22.05 0.65
C ARG A 238 -8.72 -22.65 0.96
N LEU A 239 -8.08 -22.18 2.03
CA LEU A 239 -6.72 -22.55 2.45
C LEU A 239 -6.69 -23.72 3.44
N GLN A 240 -7.84 -24.22 3.88
CA GLN A 240 -7.98 -25.24 4.93
C GLN A 240 -8.01 -26.69 4.40
N GLN A 241 -7.29 -26.99 3.32
CA GLN A 241 -7.34 -28.29 2.62
C GLN A 241 -6.36 -29.33 3.17
#